data_AF-A0A1E3BB10-F1
#
_entry.id   AF-A0A1E3BB10-F1
#
_cell.length_a   1.000
_cell.length_b   1.000
_cell.length_c   1.000
_cell.angle_alpha   90.00
_cell.angle_beta   90.00
_cell.angle_gamma   90.00
#
_symmetry.space_group_name_H-M   'P 1'
#
loop_
_entity.id
_entity.type
_entity.pdbx_description
1 polymer ?
#
loop_
_entity_poly.entity_id
_entity_poly.type
_entity_poly.pdbx_seq_one_letter_code
_entity_poly.pdbx_strand_id
1 'polypeptide(L)'
;MQLPLFLHVRNSCSDFIEIIKPYLPKLPRGGLVHSFAGSKNEMLQLVDLGLEISVNGVCFRTEEQLEMVSHISLNRLQLETDAPWCEIVMLEAIAMYLDNARPLPASRKHGKFISGQMVKGRNESCTMDRVAMVVAGLKGVSVEEIADAAWNNSVRMFGLPNQSSEQPRNYKK
;
A
#
# COMPACT_ATOMS: atom_id res chain seq x y z
N MET A 1 8.11 -22.78 11.86
CA MET A 1 8.17 -21.57 11.00
C MET A 1 7.59 -20.41 11.78
N GLN A 2 8.25 -19.24 11.81
CA GLN A 2 7.65 -18.01 12.31
C GLN A 2 7.26 -17.16 11.10
N LEU A 3 5.96 -16.96 10.89
CA LEU A 3 5.41 -16.15 9.81
C LEU A 3 5.09 -14.74 10.33
N PRO A 4 5.20 -13.69 9.50
CA PRO A 4 4.66 -12.37 9.85
C PRO A 4 3.13 -12.41 9.95
N LEU A 5 2.54 -11.45 10.66
CA LEU A 5 1.09 -11.28 10.68
C LEU A 5 0.62 -10.35 9.55
N PHE A 6 -0.54 -10.68 8.96
CA PHE A 6 -1.28 -9.81 8.04
C PHE A 6 -2.60 -9.45 8.73
N LEU A 7 -2.70 -8.21 9.20
CA LEU A 7 -3.63 -7.80 10.25
C LEU A 7 -4.67 -6.83 9.70
N HIS A 8 -5.93 -7.04 10.05
CA HIS A 8 -7.01 -6.15 9.68
C HIS A 8 -7.44 -5.31 10.89
N VAL A 9 -7.52 -4.00 10.74
CA VAL A 9 -8.01 -3.08 11.79
C VAL A 9 -8.96 -2.06 11.16
N ARG A 10 -10.19 -2.02 11.67
CA ARG A 10 -11.22 -1.05 11.26
C ARG A 10 -12.06 -0.68 12.47
N ASN A 11 -12.09 0.60 12.84
CA ASN A 11 -12.86 1.13 13.98
C ASN A 11 -12.66 0.34 15.29
N SER A 12 -11.46 -0.20 15.49
CA SER A 12 -11.14 -1.14 16.58
C SER A 12 -9.68 -1.03 17.03
N CYS A 13 -9.02 0.11 16.77
CA CYS A 13 -7.58 0.26 17.03
C CYS A 13 -7.23 0.05 18.52
N SER A 14 -8.02 0.62 19.43
CA SER A 14 -7.81 0.48 20.88
C SER A 14 -7.86 -0.99 21.31
N ASP A 15 -8.95 -1.69 21.01
CA ASP A 15 -9.13 -3.11 21.36
C ASP A 15 -8.07 -3.98 20.70
N PHE A 16 -7.74 -3.69 19.43
CA PHE A 16 -6.69 -4.38 18.70
C PHE A 16 -5.33 -4.26 19.40
N ILE A 17 -4.95 -3.05 19.81
CA ILE A 17 -3.70 -2.78 20.52
C ILE A 17 -3.67 -3.52 21.86
N GLU A 18 -4.75 -3.46 22.63
CA GLU A 18 -4.86 -4.17 23.91
C GLU A 18 -4.63 -5.68 23.74
N ILE A 19 -5.24 -6.26 22.71
CA ILE A 19 -5.15 -7.69 22.41
C ILE A 19 -3.74 -8.07 21.92
N ILE A 20 -3.17 -7.35 20.95
CA ILE A 20 -1.94 -7.77 20.26
C ILE A 20 -0.68 -7.53 21.10
N LYS A 21 -0.65 -6.45 21.88
CA LYS A 21 0.54 -5.97 22.60
C LYS A 21 1.23 -7.03 23.48
N PRO A 22 0.53 -7.86 24.29
CA PRO A 22 1.20 -8.89 25.09
C PRO A 22 1.79 -10.04 24.24
N TYR A 23 1.37 -10.20 22.98
CA TYR A 23 1.87 -11.24 22.08
C TYR A 23 3.03 -10.79 21.21
N LEU A 24 3.17 -9.49 20.93
CA LEU A 24 4.24 -8.97 20.06
C LEU A 24 5.66 -9.41 20.45
N PRO A 25 6.06 -9.47 21.74
CA PRO A 25 7.38 -9.99 22.12
C PRO A 25 7.62 -11.45 21.72
N LYS A 26 6.55 -12.23 21.49
CA LYS A 26 6.59 -13.64 21.04
C LYS A 26 6.52 -13.77 19.52
N LEU A 27 6.36 -12.66 18.80
CA LEU A 27 6.14 -12.57 17.35
C LEU A 27 7.24 -11.70 16.71
N PRO A 28 8.50 -12.18 16.67
CA PRO A 28 9.65 -11.35 16.26
C PRO A 28 9.65 -10.98 14.77
N ARG A 29 8.80 -11.62 13.96
CA ARG A 29 8.55 -11.24 12.55
C ARG A 29 7.62 -10.04 12.43
N GLY A 30 6.98 -9.60 13.53
CA GLY A 30 6.03 -8.50 13.53
C GLY A 30 4.82 -8.76 12.64
N GLY A 31 4.30 -7.70 12.04
CA GLY A 31 3.20 -7.78 11.10
C GLY A 31 2.92 -6.47 10.38
N LEU A 32 2.03 -6.58 9.41
CA LEU A 32 1.51 -5.49 8.60
C LEU A 32 0.04 -5.28 8.95
N VAL A 33 -0.34 -4.05 9.29
CA VAL A 33 -1.76 -3.64 9.32
C VAL A 33 -2.16 -3.27 7.91
N HIS A 34 -2.97 -4.14 7.31
CA HIS A 34 -3.38 -4.01 5.94
C HIS A 34 -4.57 -3.06 5.78
N SER A 35 -4.69 -2.43 4.61
CA SER A 35 -5.73 -1.51 4.18
C SER A 35 -6.09 -0.48 5.25
N PHE A 36 -5.06 0.11 5.86
CA PHE A 36 -5.26 1.01 6.99
C PHE A 36 -6.01 2.28 6.57
N ALA A 37 -7.02 2.64 7.35
CA ALA A 37 -7.87 3.79 7.07
C ALA A 37 -8.25 4.56 8.35
N GLY A 38 -7.46 4.39 9.41
CA GLY A 38 -7.61 5.14 10.67
C GLY A 38 -6.87 6.48 10.63
N SER A 39 -6.86 7.15 11.77
CA SER A 39 -6.22 8.43 11.96
C SER A 39 -4.69 8.32 11.97
N LYS A 40 -4.01 9.46 11.77
CA LYS A 40 -2.55 9.58 11.99
C LYS A 40 -2.13 9.12 13.38
N ASN A 41 -2.92 9.40 14.40
CA ASN A 41 -2.56 9.06 15.78
C ASN A 41 -2.64 7.54 16.02
N GLU A 42 -3.67 6.88 15.49
CA GLU A 42 -3.77 5.42 15.50
C GLU A 42 -2.62 4.77 14.71
N MET A 43 -2.29 5.33 13.53
CA MET A 43 -1.15 4.87 12.73
C MET A 43 0.16 4.91 13.52
N LEU A 44 0.44 6.03 14.21
CA LEU A 44 1.65 6.18 15.03
C LEU A 44 1.69 5.17 16.18
N GLN A 45 0.57 4.92 16.86
CA GLN A 45 0.50 3.89 17.89
C GLN A 45 0.83 2.50 17.36
N LEU A 46 0.34 2.15 16.17
CA LEU A 46 0.62 0.86 15.53
C LEU A 46 2.09 0.75 15.12
N VAL A 47 2.67 1.83 14.58
CA VAL A 47 4.10 1.90 14.22
C VAL A 47 5.00 1.80 15.46
N ASP A 48 4.63 2.43 16.58
CA ASP A 48 5.37 2.35 17.85
C ASP A 48 5.39 0.93 18.43
N LEU A 49 4.37 0.12 18.11
CA LEU A 49 4.34 -1.32 18.41
C LEU A 49 5.21 -2.16 17.47
N GLY A 50 5.86 -1.54 16.49
CA GLY A 50 6.74 -2.19 15.51
C GLY A 50 6.02 -2.78 14.31
N LEU A 51 4.72 -2.50 14.14
CA LEU A 51 3.94 -2.92 12.96
C LEU A 51 4.22 -2.00 11.76
N GLU A 52 3.97 -2.52 10.57
CA GLU A 52 4.01 -1.77 9.31
C GLU A 52 2.59 -1.44 8.83
N ILE A 53 2.46 -0.48 7.92
CA ILE A 53 1.18 0.05 7.44
C ILE A 53 1.15 -0.02 5.92
N SER A 54 0.11 -0.63 5.35
CA SER A 54 -0.09 -0.59 3.90
C SER A 54 -1.02 0.54 3.49
N VAL A 55 -0.73 1.11 2.33
CA VAL A 55 -1.51 2.18 1.70
C VAL A 55 -2.13 1.65 0.41
N ASN A 56 -3.40 1.97 0.19
CA ASN A 56 -4.16 1.72 -1.04
C ASN A 56 -5.11 2.89 -1.35
N GLY A 57 -5.97 2.76 -2.38
CA GLY A 57 -6.86 3.84 -2.80
C GLY A 57 -7.89 4.31 -1.75
N VAL A 58 -8.14 3.55 -0.67
CA VAL A 58 -8.97 4.01 0.46
C VAL A 58 -8.26 5.11 1.25
N CYS A 59 -6.93 5.14 1.28
CA CYS A 59 -6.14 6.09 2.05
C CYS A 59 -6.05 7.48 1.40
N PHE A 60 -6.74 7.71 0.28
CA PHE A 60 -6.67 8.96 -0.48
C PHE A 60 -8.03 9.68 -0.57
N ARG A 61 -8.99 9.36 0.30
CA ARG A 61 -10.38 9.84 0.18
C ARG A 61 -10.69 11.07 1.04
N THR A 62 -9.92 11.31 2.10
CA THR A 62 -10.12 12.44 3.02
C THR A 62 -8.79 13.11 3.37
N GLU A 63 -8.83 14.38 3.76
CA GLU A 63 -7.65 15.13 4.19
C GLU A 63 -6.92 14.43 5.36
N GLU A 64 -7.67 13.89 6.33
CA GLU A 64 -7.10 13.13 7.44
C GLU A 64 -6.30 11.90 6.98
N GLN A 65 -6.78 11.20 5.95
CA GLN A 65 -6.05 10.05 5.39
C GLN A 65 -4.82 10.50 4.60
N LEU A 66 -4.92 11.59 3.84
CA LEU A 66 -3.76 12.17 3.14
C LEU A 66 -2.68 12.61 4.13
N GLU A 67 -3.07 13.25 5.24
CA GLU A 67 -2.16 13.60 6.34
C GLU A 67 -1.55 12.33 6.98
N MET A 68 -2.35 11.31 7.25
CA MET A 68 -1.85 10.05 7.80
C MET A 68 -0.77 9.43 6.89
N VAL A 69 -1.02 9.34 5.58
CA VAL A 69 -0.08 8.80 4.59
C VAL A 69 1.22 9.60 4.55
N SER A 70 1.16 10.93 4.62
CA SER A 70 2.36 11.78 4.58
C SER A 70 3.29 11.55 5.77
N HIS A 71 2.77 11.05 6.90
CA HIS A 71 3.53 10.78 8.13
C HIS A 71 4.06 9.36 8.28
N ILE A 72 3.63 8.39 7.46
CA ILE A 72 4.17 7.01 7.52
C ILE A 72 5.67 7.04 7.17
N SER A 73 6.54 6.55 8.03
CA SER A 73 7.97 6.50 7.72
C SER A 73 8.27 5.48 6.60
N LEU A 74 9.25 5.76 5.74
CA LEU A 74 9.53 4.90 4.57
C LEU A 74 9.86 3.45 4.96
N ASN A 75 10.52 3.22 6.09
CA ASN A 75 10.83 1.88 6.61
C ASN A 75 9.62 1.14 7.22
N ARG A 76 8.44 1.77 7.25
CA ARG A 76 7.18 1.20 7.76
C ARG A 76 6.05 1.20 6.73
N LEU A 77 6.35 1.69 5.52
CA LEU A 77 5.40 1.83 4.42
C LEU A 77 5.36 0.54 3.58
N GLN A 78 4.16 0.06 3.32
CA GLN A 78 3.85 -0.96 2.33
C GLN A 78 2.84 -0.40 1.32
N LEU A 79 2.81 -0.93 0.10
CA LEU A 79 1.82 -0.58 -0.92
C LEU A 79 0.97 -1.79 -1.26
N GLU A 80 -0.31 -1.56 -1.49
CA GLU A 80 -1.22 -2.58 -2.01
C GLU A 80 -2.33 -1.94 -2.86
N THR A 81 -3.06 -2.76 -3.63
CA THR A 81 -4.26 -2.29 -4.35
C THR A 81 -5.57 -2.69 -3.69
N ASP A 82 -5.56 -3.76 -2.88
CA ASP A 82 -6.75 -4.45 -2.37
C ASP A 82 -7.78 -4.78 -3.47
N ALA A 83 -7.29 -5.03 -4.69
CA ALA A 83 -8.11 -5.37 -5.84
C ALA A 83 -8.95 -6.63 -5.54
N PRO A 84 -10.24 -6.68 -5.92
CA PRO A 84 -10.92 -5.82 -6.90
C PRO A 84 -11.45 -4.48 -6.36
N TRP A 85 -11.19 -4.17 -5.09
CA TRP A 85 -11.69 -2.98 -4.39
C TRP A 85 -10.71 -1.82 -4.45
N CYS A 86 -11.04 -0.75 -3.72
CA CYS A 86 -10.09 0.31 -3.40
C CYS A 86 -9.50 1.02 -4.63
N GLU A 87 -10.29 1.14 -5.71
CA GLU A 87 -9.97 2.02 -6.84
C GLU A 87 -9.71 3.44 -6.33
N ILE A 88 -8.64 4.07 -6.85
CA ILE A 88 -8.32 5.46 -6.54
C ILE A 88 -9.44 6.34 -7.11
N VAL A 89 -10.13 7.05 -6.23
CA VAL A 89 -11.09 8.07 -6.62
C VAL A 89 -10.32 9.33 -6.97
N MET A 90 -10.49 9.83 -8.21
CA MET A 90 -9.83 11.07 -8.63
C MET A 90 -10.42 12.26 -7.87
N LEU A 91 -9.63 12.78 -6.93
CA LEU A 91 -9.91 14.01 -6.19
C LEU A 91 -8.92 15.10 -6.61
N GLU A 92 -9.34 16.35 -6.54
CA GLU A 92 -8.50 17.52 -6.89
C GLU A 92 -7.18 17.52 -6.10
N ALA A 93 -7.24 17.19 -4.81
CA ALA A 93 -6.08 17.14 -3.91
C ALA A 93 -4.96 16.18 -4.34
N ILE A 94 -5.27 15.15 -5.15
CA ILE A 94 -4.29 14.15 -5.61
C ILE A 94 -4.09 14.13 -7.12
N ALA A 95 -4.89 14.90 -7.87
CA ALA A 95 -4.93 14.84 -9.34
C ALA A 95 -3.55 15.14 -9.95
N MET A 96 -2.88 16.17 -9.45
CA MET A 96 -1.55 16.60 -9.92
C MET A 96 -0.48 15.50 -9.78
N TYR A 97 -0.62 14.59 -8.81
CA TYR A 97 0.34 13.50 -8.61
C TYR A 97 0.19 12.38 -9.66
N LEU A 98 -0.89 12.41 -10.44
CA LEU A 98 -1.20 11.40 -11.45
C LEU A 98 -1.08 11.93 -12.88
N ASP A 99 -0.67 13.19 -13.08
CA ASP A 99 -0.56 13.82 -14.41
C ASP A 99 0.37 13.05 -15.36
N ASN A 100 1.46 12.49 -14.82
CA ASN A 100 2.44 11.70 -15.57
C ASN A 100 2.21 10.19 -15.46
N ALA A 101 1.04 9.75 -14.97
CA ALA A 101 0.75 8.34 -14.82
C ALA A 101 0.64 7.67 -16.18
N ARG A 102 1.20 6.46 -16.31
CA ARG A 102 1.04 5.67 -17.52
C ARG A 102 -0.45 5.39 -17.78
N PRO A 103 -0.87 5.37 -19.05
CA PRO A 103 -2.24 4.98 -19.39
C PRO A 103 -2.52 3.56 -18.88
N LEU A 104 -3.65 3.39 -18.19
CA LEU A 104 -4.15 2.06 -17.86
C LEU A 104 -4.74 1.38 -19.11
N PRO A 105 -4.82 0.04 -19.14
CA PRO A 105 -5.55 -0.65 -20.20
C PRO A 105 -6.99 -0.16 -20.29
N ALA A 106 -7.56 -0.16 -21.49
CA ALA A 106 -8.95 0.24 -21.70
C ALA A 106 -9.90 -0.56 -20.80
N SER A 107 -10.95 0.10 -20.29
CA SER A 107 -11.90 -0.52 -19.36
C SER A 107 -13.26 -0.77 -20.00
N ARG A 108 -13.82 -1.97 -19.83
CA ARG A 108 -15.11 -2.39 -20.41
C ARG A 108 -16.16 -2.67 -19.34
N LYS A 109 -17.43 -2.47 -19.69
CA LYS A 109 -18.54 -2.91 -18.81
C LYS A 109 -18.43 -4.42 -18.56
N HIS A 110 -18.82 -4.88 -17.38
CA HIS A 110 -18.70 -6.29 -16.95
C HIS A 110 -19.17 -7.31 -18.00
N GLY A 111 -20.32 -7.09 -18.64
CA GLY A 111 -20.84 -7.98 -19.70
C GLY A 111 -20.15 -7.89 -21.08
N LYS A 112 -19.07 -7.12 -21.22
CA LYS A 112 -18.31 -6.92 -22.46
C LYS A 112 -16.81 -7.15 -22.23
N PHE A 113 -16.47 -8.20 -21.47
CA PHE A 113 -15.08 -8.55 -21.18
C PHE A 113 -14.27 -8.78 -22.46
N ILE A 114 -13.05 -8.23 -22.49
CA ILE A 114 -12.06 -8.44 -23.55
C ILE A 114 -10.74 -8.77 -22.86
N SER A 115 -10.08 -9.85 -23.27
CA SER A 115 -8.76 -10.23 -22.73
C SER A 115 -7.74 -9.10 -22.94
N GLY A 116 -6.94 -8.80 -21.91
CA GLY A 116 -5.96 -7.70 -21.90
C GLY A 116 -6.56 -6.31 -21.62
N GLN A 117 -7.86 -6.22 -21.34
CA GLN A 117 -8.55 -4.98 -20.95
C GLN A 117 -9.11 -5.10 -19.53
N MET A 118 -9.23 -3.96 -18.85
CA MET A 118 -9.81 -3.88 -17.51
C MET A 118 -11.34 -3.99 -17.54
N VAL A 119 -11.93 -4.21 -16.37
CA VAL A 119 -13.39 -4.15 -16.17
C VAL A 119 -13.77 -2.89 -15.38
N LYS A 120 -14.78 -2.16 -15.85
CA LYS A 120 -15.23 -0.91 -15.23
C LYS A 120 -15.71 -1.15 -13.81
N GLY A 121 -15.15 -0.43 -12.85
CA GLY A 121 -15.43 -0.57 -11.41
C GLY A 121 -14.75 -1.77 -10.75
N ARG A 122 -13.81 -2.44 -11.43
CA ARG A 122 -12.99 -3.51 -10.88
C ARG A 122 -11.53 -3.04 -10.86
N ASN A 123 -11.02 -2.72 -9.67
CA ASN A 123 -9.60 -2.40 -9.53
C ASN A 123 -8.74 -3.63 -9.82
N GLU A 124 -7.47 -3.43 -10.17
CA GLU A 124 -6.55 -4.50 -10.55
C GLU A 124 -5.15 -4.22 -10.02
N SER A 125 -4.32 -5.23 -9.84
CA SER A 125 -2.94 -5.07 -9.35
C SER A 125 -2.07 -4.17 -10.26
N CYS A 126 -2.44 -4.02 -11.54
CA CYS A 126 -1.73 -3.13 -12.47
C CYS A 126 -1.87 -1.63 -12.13
N THR A 127 -2.72 -1.25 -11.15
CA THR A 127 -2.87 0.12 -10.67
C THR A 127 -1.94 0.47 -9.49
N MET A 128 -1.08 -0.46 -9.07
CA MET A 128 -0.13 -0.26 -7.96
C MET A 128 0.78 0.95 -8.16
N ASP A 129 1.19 1.24 -9.40
CA ASP A 129 2.04 2.38 -9.72
C ASP A 129 1.36 3.72 -9.36
N ARG A 130 0.06 3.82 -9.55
CA ARG A 130 -0.72 4.99 -9.15
C ARG A 130 -0.77 5.18 -7.64
N VAL A 131 -0.81 4.10 -6.87
CA VAL A 131 -0.71 4.17 -5.39
C VAL A 131 0.67 4.75 -5.02
N ALA A 132 1.74 4.24 -5.62
CA ALA A 132 3.09 4.74 -5.39
C ALA A 132 3.23 6.23 -5.75
N MET A 133 2.66 6.66 -6.88
CA MET A 133 2.69 8.06 -7.33
C MET A 133 2.00 9.01 -6.35
N VAL A 134 0.81 8.66 -5.86
CA VAL A 134 0.10 9.49 -4.88
C VAL A 134 0.89 9.56 -3.57
N VAL A 135 1.42 8.44 -3.08
CA VAL A 135 2.25 8.44 -1.86
C VAL A 135 3.51 9.29 -2.04
N ALA A 136 4.19 9.19 -3.18
CA ALA A 136 5.38 9.98 -3.47
C ALA A 136 5.07 11.48 -3.46
N GLY A 137 3.97 11.87 -4.11
CA GLY A 137 3.49 13.25 -4.12
C GLY A 137 3.17 13.82 -2.74
N LEU A 138 2.47 13.03 -1.90
CA LEU A 138 2.15 13.42 -0.52
C LEU A 138 3.37 13.54 0.40
N LYS A 139 4.46 12.82 0.08
CA LYS A 139 5.69 12.79 0.88
C LYS A 139 6.79 13.69 0.36
N GLY A 140 6.64 14.24 -0.86
CA GLY A 140 7.66 15.09 -1.49
C GLY A 140 8.94 14.36 -1.87
N VAL A 141 8.84 13.07 -2.22
CA VAL A 141 9.96 12.20 -2.64
C VAL A 141 9.68 11.60 -4.02
N SER A 142 10.67 10.93 -4.62
CA SER A 142 10.50 10.28 -5.92
C SER A 142 9.64 9.01 -5.85
N VAL A 143 9.04 8.61 -6.97
CA VAL A 143 8.28 7.36 -7.07
C VAL A 143 9.22 6.16 -6.89
N GLU A 144 10.45 6.29 -7.35
CA GLU A 144 11.53 5.32 -7.19
C GLU A 144 11.85 5.08 -5.71
N GLU A 145 11.99 6.14 -4.91
CA GLU A 145 12.23 6.02 -3.46
C GLU A 145 11.07 5.31 -2.74
N ILE A 146 9.82 5.60 -3.12
CA ILE A 146 8.64 4.91 -2.59
C ILE A 146 8.62 3.44 -2.98
N ALA A 147 8.88 3.15 -4.26
CA ALA A 147 8.90 1.79 -4.79
C ALA A 147 9.98 0.94 -4.12
N ASP A 148 11.20 1.49 -3.98
CA ASP A 148 12.32 0.82 -3.33
C ASP A 148 12.05 0.56 -1.84
N ALA A 149 11.52 1.56 -1.12
CA ALA A 149 11.15 1.41 0.28
C ALA A 149 10.09 0.30 0.46
N ALA A 150 8.99 0.38 -0.28
CA ALA A 150 7.90 -0.60 -0.21
C ALA A 150 8.36 -2.01 -0.61
N TRP A 151 9.17 -2.12 -1.68
CA TRP A 151 9.76 -3.39 -2.11
C TRP A 151 10.62 -4.02 -1.02
N ASN A 152 11.56 -3.25 -0.46
CA ASN A 152 12.47 -3.74 0.57
C ASN A 152 11.72 -4.16 1.84
N ASN A 153 10.70 -3.39 2.24
CA ASN A 153 9.84 -3.73 3.37
C ASN A 153 9.06 -5.02 3.09
N SER A 154 8.43 -5.17 1.93
CA SER A 154 7.70 -6.38 1.51
C SER A 154 8.59 -7.62 1.48
N VAL A 155 9.77 -7.52 0.86
CA VAL A 155 10.74 -8.63 0.77
C VAL A 155 11.16 -9.07 2.17
N ARG A 156 11.50 -8.13 3.06
CA ARG A 156 11.84 -8.42 4.47
C ARG A 156 10.66 -9.05 5.22
N MET A 157 9.49 -8.40 5.17
CA MET A 157 8.29 -8.78 5.93
C MET A 157 7.83 -10.18 5.57
N PHE A 158 7.75 -10.50 4.27
CA PHE A 158 7.21 -11.78 3.79
C PHE A 158 8.27 -12.83 3.48
N GLY A 159 9.56 -12.50 3.61
CA GLY A 159 10.66 -13.45 3.36
C GLY A 159 10.74 -13.88 1.90
N LEU A 160 10.46 -12.95 0.99
CA LEU A 160 10.50 -13.20 -0.45
C LEU A 160 11.97 -13.28 -0.93
N PRO A 161 12.27 -14.06 -1.98
CA PRO A 161 13.60 -14.08 -2.56
C PRO A 161 13.95 -12.67 -3.09
N ASN A 162 15.09 -12.14 -2.66
CA ASN A 162 15.54 -10.85 -3.14
C ASN A 162 16.06 -11.02 -4.58
N GLN A 163 15.43 -10.36 -5.55
CA GLN A 163 15.75 -10.54 -6.97
C GLN A 163 17.14 -10.01 -7.38
N SER A 164 17.91 -9.43 -6.46
CA SER A 164 19.29 -8.98 -6.70
C SER A 164 20.28 -10.13 -6.98
N SER A 165 19.88 -11.40 -6.84
CA SER A 165 20.67 -12.56 -7.29
C SER A 165 20.31 -13.08 -8.68
N GLU A 166 19.34 -12.48 -9.39
CA GLU A 166 19.00 -12.85 -10.76
C GLU A 166 19.39 -11.72 -11.74
N GLN A 167 20.13 -12.09 -12.79
CA GLN A 167 20.70 -11.22 -13.83
C GLN A 167 19.70 -10.18 -14.39
N PRO A 168 20.19 -9.02 -14.88
CA PRO A 168 19.33 -7.93 -15.32
C PRO A 168 18.33 -8.36 -16.39
N ARG A 169 17.05 -8.06 -16.14
CA ARG A 169 15.98 -8.23 -17.13
C ARG A 169 16.22 -7.27 -18.30
N ASN A 170 16.75 -7.82 -19.39
CA ASN A 170 16.80 -7.16 -20.69
C ASN A 170 15.37 -6.90 -21.17
N TYR A 171 14.84 -5.71 -20.91
CA TYR A 171 13.69 -5.21 -21.64
C TYR A 171 14.17 -4.80 -23.03
N LYS A 172 14.06 -5.72 -24.00
CA LYS A 172 14.19 -5.35 -25.41
C LYS A 172 13.02 -4.43 -25.78
N LYS A 173 13.37 -3.27 -26.34
CA LYS A 173 12.47 -2.31 -26.98
C LYS A 173 11.67 -2.94 -28.11
#